data_AF-A0A957VKA5-F1
#
_entry.id   AF-A0A957VKA5-F1
#
_cell.length_a   1.000
_cell.length_b   1.000
_cell.length_c   1.000
_cell.angle_alpha   90.00
_cell.angle_beta   90.00
_cell.angle_gamma   90.00
#
_symmetry.space_group_name_H-M   'P 1'
#
loop_
_entity.id
_entity.type
_entity.pdbx_description
1 polymer ?
#
loop_
_entity_poly.entity_id
_entity_poly.type
_entity_poly.pdbx_seq_one_letter_code
_entity_poly.pdbx_strand_id
1 'polypeptide(L)'
;MLSSTQSFRPGKPGYQQHPWQATLGVDAVVFTNHPGADDEVSRPNFWAGNGILPRVAQHQNVAVIIHHLPPDDHFPFSHAYFPRAAFDEVIEQDGWVFARKGDGYIALYSQHPARWLTDRHDDARPVNELRADASTNVWLVEVGDAAQHGDFAAFVHAVAAASVSFADTSLAATVRYVSPTVGVVEFGWLKPLTVDDVEIDLHDYPRFDNPYCRADFGARTYTIRHGEDTHVIDLAATAMTQ
;
A
#
# COMPACT_ATOMS: atom_id res chain seq x y z
N MET A 1 5.11 -0.16 -10.07
CA MET A 1 4.05 0.84 -9.84
C MET A 1 3.53 0.72 -8.40
N LEU A 2 3.33 1.84 -7.71
CA LEU A 2 2.68 1.89 -6.39
C LEU A 2 1.40 2.73 -6.49
N SER A 3 0.29 2.19 -6.01
CA SER A 3 -1.02 2.84 -6.03
C SER A 3 -1.71 2.73 -4.68
N SER A 4 -2.45 3.77 -4.30
CA SER A 4 -3.22 3.78 -3.07
C SER A 4 -4.44 4.71 -3.11
N THR A 5 -5.36 4.47 -2.19
CA THR A 5 -6.42 5.39 -1.80
C THR A 5 -6.04 6.07 -0.49
N GLN A 6 -5.76 7.36 -0.53
CA GLN A 6 -5.28 8.13 0.62
C GLN A 6 -6.34 8.19 1.75
N SER A 7 -5.98 7.73 2.94
CA SER A 7 -6.71 7.89 4.21
C SER A 7 -8.23 7.67 4.11
N PHE A 8 -8.67 6.66 3.35
CA PHE A 8 -10.08 6.40 3.13
C PHE A 8 -10.72 5.68 4.32
N ARG A 9 -11.48 6.45 5.12
CA ARG A 9 -12.31 5.94 6.24
C ARG A 9 -11.56 4.99 7.21
N PRO A 10 -10.40 5.40 7.74
CA PRO A 10 -9.59 4.56 8.62
C PRO A 10 -10.37 4.10 9.86
N GLY A 11 -10.21 2.83 10.23
CA GLY A 11 -10.83 2.22 11.40
C GLY A 11 -12.32 1.88 11.25
N LYS A 12 -12.91 2.11 10.08
CA LYS A 12 -14.30 1.70 9.80
C LYS A 12 -14.34 0.24 9.33
N PRO A 13 -15.46 -0.47 9.58
CA PRO A 13 -15.72 -1.75 8.94
C PRO A 13 -15.60 -1.64 7.42
N GLY A 14 -14.86 -2.58 6.84
CA GLY A 14 -14.68 -2.66 5.40
C GLY A 14 -15.55 -3.75 4.75
N TYR A 15 -15.28 -3.93 3.47
CA TYR A 15 -15.85 -4.92 2.56
C TYR A 15 -14.77 -5.21 1.51
N GLN A 16 -15.05 -5.05 0.22
CA GLN A 16 -14.13 -5.38 -0.89
C GLN A 16 -13.08 -4.30 -1.22
N GLN A 17 -12.74 -3.40 -0.30
CA GLN A 17 -11.76 -2.34 -0.61
C GLN A 17 -10.35 -2.92 -0.73
N HIS A 18 -9.60 -2.42 -1.71
CA HIS A 18 -8.18 -2.70 -1.93
C HIS A 18 -7.41 -1.38 -1.83
N PRO A 19 -7.04 -0.95 -0.61
CA PRO A 19 -6.60 0.43 -0.37
C PRO A 19 -5.25 0.76 -0.97
N TRP A 20 -4.38 -0.23 -1.22
CA TRP A 20 -3.07 -0.02 -1.84
C TRP A 20 -2.55 -1.29 -2.49
N GLN A 21 -1.64 -1.13 -3.45
CA GLN A 21 -0.92 -2.23 -4.08
C GLN A 21 0.41 -1.77 -4.66
N ALA A 22 1.45 -2.58 -4.51
CA ALA A 22 2.66 -2.53 -5.34
C ALA A 22 2.58 -3.59 -6.43
N THR A 23 2.78 -3.19 -7.69
CA THR A 23 2.70 -4.07 -8.87
C THR A 23 3.99 -3.96 -9.67
N LEU A 24 4.73 -5.06 -9.75
CA LEU A 24 5.98 -5.18 -10.50
C LEU A 24 5.84 -6.13 -11.70
N GLY A 25 4.74 -6.88 -11.78
CA GLY A 25 4.42 -7.78 -12.88
C GLY A 25 3.01 -8.35 -12.72
N VAL A 26 2.59 -9.21 -13.65
CA VAL A 26 1.24 -9.82 -13.64
C VAL A 26 0.95 -10.59 -12.34
N ASP A 27 1.93 -11.36 -11.86
CA ASP A 27 1.82 -12.16 -10.64
C ASP A 27 2.64 -11.58 -9.47
N ALA A 28 3.49 -10.58 -9.73
CA ALA A 28 4.37 -9.94 -8.75
C ALA A 28 3.66 -8.73 -8.12
N VAL A 29 2.70 -9.04 -7.27
CA VAL A 29 1.78 -8.09 -6.63
C VAL A 29 1.89 -8.20 -5.11
N VAL A 30 2.05 -7.07 -4.43
CA VAL A 30 2.11 -6.99 -2.96
C VAL A 30 1.07 -6.01 -2.44
N PHE A 31 0.32 -6.43 -1.42
CA PHE A 31 -0.61 -5.60 -0.66
C PHE A 31 -0.75 -6.14 0.76
N THR A 32 -1.32 -5.35 1.66
CA THR A 32 -1.70 -5.82 3.00
C THR A 32 -3.19 -5.65 3.24
N ASN A 33 -3.74 -6.52 4.10
CA ASN A 33 -5.11 -6.39 4.56
C ASN A 33 -5.30 -6.90 6.00
N HIS A 34 -6.44 -6.55 6.58
CA HIS A 34 -7.01 -7.20 7.76
C HIS A 34 -8.11 -8.15 7.29
N PRO A 35 -8.05 -9.46 7.56
CA PRO A 35 -9.05 -10.40 7.06
C PRO A 35 -10.43 -10.14 7.68
N GLY A 36 -11.48 -10.35 6.89
CA GLY A 36 -12.87 -10.29 7.36
C GLY A 36 -13.46 -11.63 7.79
N ALA A 37 -12.82 -12.72 7.34
CA ALA A 37 -13.21 -14.09 7.61
C ALA A 37 -12.01 -15.01 7.40
N ASP A 38 -12.06 -16.22 7.97
CA ASP A 38 -11.03 -17.25 7.79
C ASP A 38 -11.34 -18.18 6.60
N ASP A 39 -11.74 -17.60 5.47
CA ASP A 39 -12.10 -18.30 4.25
C ASP A 39 -11.78 -17.44 3.00
N GLU A 40 -12.01 -17.97 1.80
CA GLU A 40 -11.84 -17.23 0.54
C GLU A 40 -13.16 -16.96 -0.23
N VAL A 41 -14.31 -17.21 0.41
CA VAL A 41 -15.65 -17.14 -0.20
C VAL A 41 -16.42 -15.92 0.27
N SER A 42 -16.31 -15.56 1.54
CA SER A 42 -16.94 -14.41 2.18
C SER A 42 -16.47 -13.08 1.56
N ARG A 43 -17.08 -11.95 1.93
CA ARG A 43 -16.58 -10.62 1.60
C ARG A 43 -16.88 -9.68 2.78
N PRO A 44 -15.90 -8.98 3.37
CA PRO A 44 -14.46 -9.24 3.20
C PRO A 44 -14.12 -10.67 3.65
N ASN A 45 -13.06 -11.25 3.08
CA ASN A 45 -12.57 -12.58 3.49
C ASN A 45 -11.10 -12.53 3.88
N PHE A 46 -10.40 -13.66 3.80
CA PHE A 46 -9.00 -13.76 4.17
C PHE A 46 -8.08 -12.87 3.34
N TRP A 47 -8.26 -12.79 2.02
CA TRP A 47 -7.41 -12.00 1.10
C TRP A 47 -8.12 -10.82 0.44
N ALA A 48 -9.40 -10.98 0.16
CA ALA A 48 -10.21 -10.05 -0.61
C ALA A 48 -10.94 -9.09 0.33
N GLY A 49 -10.44 -7.87 0.39
CA GLY A 49 -11.04 -6.80 1.16
C GLY A 49 -10.41 -6.61 2.53
N ASN A 50 -11.07 -5.84 3.37
CA ASN A 50 -10.61 -5.55 4.73
C ASN A 50 -11.76 -5.67 5.73
N GLY A 51 -11.59 -6.41 6.82
CA GLY A 51 -12.54 -6.41 7.93
C GLY A 51 -12.63 -5.02 8.59
N ILE A 52 -11.47 -4.38 8.79
CA ILE A 52 -11.31 -3.02 9.31
C ILE A 52 -10.35 -2.29 8.38
N LEU A 53 -10.74 -1.11 7.90
CA LEU A 53 -9.95 -0.35 6.95
C LEU A 53 -8.68 0.25 7.59
N PRO A 54 -7.51 0.10 6.96
CA PRO A 54 -6.29 0.76 7.41
C PRO A 54 -6.34 2.27 7.11
N ARG A 55 -5.41 3.01 7.72
CA ARG A 55 -5.06 4.36 7.27
C ARG A 55 -3.85 4.25 6.35
N VAL A 56 -4.04 4.61 5.08
CA VAL A 56 -2.97 4.59 4.07
C VAL A 56 -2.55 6.01 3.73
N ALA A 57 -1.25 6.24 3.61
CA ALA A 57 -0.69 7.45 3.04
C ALA A 57 0.42 7.08 2.05
N GLN A 58 0.42 7.67 0.86
CA GLN A 58 1.46 7.48 -0.16
C GLN A 58 2.02 8.83 -0.58
N HIS A 59 3.34 8.93 -0.69
CA HIS A 59 4.03 10.02 -1.37
C HIS A 59 5.01 9.43 -2.37
N GLN A 60 4.80 9.73 -3.66
CA GLN A 60 5.58 9.17 -4.76
C GLN A 60 5.69 7.64 -4.66
N ASN A 61 6.90 7.11 -4.49
CA ASN A 61 7.24 5.70 -4.43
C ASN A 61 7.24 5.09 -3.02
N VAL A 62 6.85 5.87 -2.00
CA VAL A 62 6.76 5.42 -0.59
C VAL A 62 5.31 5.42 -0.12
N ALA A 63 4.91 4.37 0.60
CA ALA A 63 3.63 4.31 1.29
C ALA A 63 3.76 3.82 2.74
N VAL A 64 2.90 4.36 3.60
CA VAL A 64 2.73 3.98 4.99
C VAL A 64 1.30 3.47 5.19
N ILE A 65 1.16 2.26 5.73
CA ILE A 65 -0.13 1.60 5.94
C ILE A 65 -0.25 1.23 7.41
N ILE A 66 -1.14 1.90 8.11
CA ILE A 66 -1.39 1.68 9.53
C ILE A 66 -2.65 0.84 9.67
N HIS A 67 -2.52 -0.38 10.18
CA HIS A 67 -3.65 -1.17 10.68
C HIS A 67 -3.80 -0.90 12.17
N HIS A 68 -5.03 -0.59 12.58
CA HIS A 68 -5.40 -0.47 13.98
C HIS A 68 -6.76 -1.14 14.18
N LEU A 69 -6.71 -2.31 14.82
CA LEU A 69 -7.83 -3.21 15.05
C LEU A 69 -8.36 -3.05 16.47
N PRO A 70 -9.67 -3.28 16.69
CA PRO A 70 -10.24 -3.38 18.03
C PRO A 70 -9.51 -4.43 18.91
N PRO A 71 -9.40 -4.22 20.23
CA PRO A 71 -8.76 -5.19 21.12
C PRO A 71 -9.43 -6.57 21.16
N ASP A 72 -10.72 -6.62 20.85
CA ASP A 72 -11.57 -7.83 20.82
C ASP A 72 -11.79 -8.37 19.39
N ASP A 73 -11.02 -7.90 18.41
CA ASP A 73 -11.12 -8.40 17.04
C ASP A 73 -10.80 -9.90 16.97
N HIS A 74 -11.60 -10.65 16.19
CA HIS A 74 -11.44 -12.09 16.00
C HIS A 74 -10.16 -12.45 15.25
N PHE A 75 -9.59 -11.51 14.49
CA PHE A 75 -8.36 -11.67 13.73
C PHE A 75 -7.35 -10.59 14.14
N PRO A 76 -6.70 -10.70 15.32
CA PRO A 76 -5.82 -9.67 15.86
C PRO A 76 -4.44 -9.63 15.15
N PHE A 77 -4.46 -9.53 13.82
CA PHE A 77 -3.28 -9.46 12.96
C PHE A 77 -3.60 -8.74 11.65
N SER A 78 -2.56 -8.22 11.01
CA SER A 78 -2.62 -7.90 9.58
C SER A 78 -1.58 -8.73 8.84
N HIS A 79 -1.79 -8.96 7.56
CA HIS A 79 -0.86 -9.72 6.76
C HIS A 79 -0.64 -9.07 5.40
N ALA A 80 0.51 -9.37 4.81
CA ALA A 80 0.81 -9.06 3.43
C ALA A 80 0.61 -10.30 2.57
N TYR A 81 -0.09 -10.12 1.44
CA TYR A 81 0.05 -11.01 0.31
C TYR A 81 1.35 -10.66 -0.40
N PHE A 82 2.32 -11.57 -0.38
CA PHE A 82 3.65 -11.43 -0.96
C PHE A 82 4.03 -12.75 -1.66
N PRO A 83 3.73 -12.88 -2.96
CA PRO A 83 3.90 -14.14 -3.68
C PRO A 83 5.37 -14.37 -4.04
N ARG A 84 6.14 -14.95 -3.13
CA ARG A 84 7.62 -15.08 -3.26
C ARG A 84 8.06 -15.70 -4.58
N ALA A 85 7.32 -16.69 -5.08
CA ALA A 85 7.62 -17.38 -6.34
C ALA A 85 7.43 -16.53 -7.60
N ALA A 86 6.72 -15.40 -7.52
CA ALA A 86 6.54 -14.49 -8.65
C ALA A 86 7.75 -13.56 -8.87
N PHE A 87 8.60 -13.41 -7.86
CA PHE A 87 9.80 -12.58 -7.87
C PHE A 87 11.02 -13.39 -8.33
N ASP A 88 11.96 -12.70 -8.97
CA ASP A 88 13.21 -13.31 -9.43
C ASP A 88 14.19 -13.49 -8.24
N GLU A 89 14.03 -12.66 -7.21
CA GLU A 89 14.87 -12.65 -6.02
C GLU A 89 14.10 -12.05 -4.84
N VAL A 90 14.27 -12.62 -3.64
CA VAL A 90 13.68 -12.14 -2.38
C VAL A 90 14.75 -12.18 -1.28
N ILE A 91 14.94 -11.08 -0.56
CA ILE A 91 15.92 -10.93 0.53
C ILE A 91 15.20 -10.42 1.77
N GLU A 92 15.54 -10.97 2.94
CA GLU A 92 15.03 -10.49 4.23
C GLU A 92 16.19 -9.95 5.05
N GLN A 93 16.10 -8.71 5.50
CA GLN A 93 17.15 -8.04 6.27
C GLN A 93 16.56 -6.95 7.16
N ASP A 94 16.95 -6.92 8.44
CA ASP A 94 16.66 -5.81 9.38
C ASP A 94 15.17 -5.40 9.45
N GLY A 95 14.26 -6.38 9.37
CA GLY A 95 12.80 -6.16 9.41
C GLY A 95 12.16 -5.83 8.05
N TRP A 96 12.97 -5.70 7.00
CA TRP A 96 12.53 -5.53 5.63
C TRP A 96 12.48 -6.87 4.88
N VAL A 97 11.49 -6.98 4.00
CA VAL A 97 11.42 -7.97 2.92
C VAL A 97 11.58 -7.23 1.60
N PHE A 98 12.65 -7.52 0.89
CA PHE A 98 12.97 -6.98 -0.41
C PHE A 98 12.64 -7.99 -1.50
N ALA A 99 12.18 -7.54 -2.65
CA ALA A 99 12.11 -8.39 -3.82
C ALA A 99 12.35 -7.64 -5.13
N ARG A 100 12.79 -8.40 -6.14
CA ARG A 100 12.98 -7.92 -7.50
C ARG A 100 12.14 -8.70 -8.50
N LYS A 101 11.61 -7.99 -9.49
CA LYS A 101 11.08 -8.57 -10.73
C LYS A 101 11.55 -7.77 -11.93
N GLY A 102 12.36 -8.39 -12.80
CA GLY A 102 13.06 -7.67 -13.87
C GLY A 102 13.86 -6.50 -13.29
N ASP A 103 13.54 -5.29 -13.74
CA ASP A 103 14.15 -4.03 -13.33
C ASP A 103 13.37 -3.31 -12.21
N GLY A 104 12.29 -3.89 -11.69
CA GLY A 104 11.49 -3.30 -10.61
C GLY A 104 11.82 -3.89 -9.24
N TYR A 105 11.88 -3.04 -8.21
CA TYR A 105 12.25 -3.39 -6.84
C TYR A 105 11.15 -2.99 -5.84
N ILE A 106 11.00 -3.77 -4.77
CA ILE A 106 10.12 -3.45 -3.64
C ILE A 106 10.82 -3.73 -2.32
N ALA A 107 10.61 -2.88 -1.33
CA ALA A 107 10.93 -3.08 0.06
C ALA A 107 9.64 -3.00 0.88
N LEU A 108 9.37 -4.00 1.72
CA LEU A 108 8.24 -4.04 2.64
C LEU A 108 8.76 -4.21 4.07
N TYR A 109 8.46 -3.26 4.95
CA TYR A 109 8.80 -3.31 6.38
C TYR A 109 7.55 -3.59 7.20
N SER A 110 7.72 -4.27 8.35
CA SER A 110 6.68 -4.41 9.37
C SER A 110 7.17 -3.88 10.71
N GLN A 111 6.36 -3.06 11.38
CA GLN A 111 6.65 -2.56 12.74
C GLN A 111 6.88 -3.70 13.74
N HIS A 112 6.04 -4.73 13.68
CA HIS A 112 6.18 -5.94 14.50
C HIS A 112 6.82 -7.08 13.70
N PRO A 113 7.51 -8.03 14.36
CA PRO A 113 8.06 -9.20 13.69
C PRO A 113 6.98 -9.91 12.86
N ALA A 114 7.28 -10.11 11.58
CA ALA A 114 6.41 -10.83 10.69
C ALA A 114 6.95 -12.24 10.42
N ARG A 115 6.07 -13.22 10.21
CA ARG A 115 6.46 -14.59 9.85
C ARG A 115 5.78 -15.04 8.58
N TRP A 116 6.51 -15.84 7.81
CA TRP A 116 5.95 -16.55 6.67
C TRP A 116 5.06 -17.70 7.12
N LEU A 117 3.91 -17.84 6.47
CA LEU A 117 3.01 -18.96 6.67
C LEU A 117 2.89 -19.76 5.37
N THR A 118 2.96 -21.08 5.48
CA THR A 118 2.68 -21.97 4.36
C THR A 118 1.20 -21.88 3.97
N ASP A 119 0.91 -22.20 2.72
CA ASP A 119 -0.48 -22.27 2.27
C ASP A 119 -1.23 -23.29 3.13
N ARG A 120 -2.36 -22.85 3.68
CA ARG A 120 -3.13 -23.60 4.67
C ARG A 120 -3.80 -24.85 4.11
N HIS A 121 -3.92 -24.96 2.79
CA HIS A 121 -4.60 -26.05 2.11
C HIS A 121 -3.62 -27.02 1.45
N ASP A 122 -2.41 -26.58 1.13
CA ASP A 122 -1.42 -27.38 0.41
C ASP A 122 0.00 -26.85 0.68
N ASP A 123 0.75 -27.53 1.54
CA ASP A 123 2.14 -27.16 1.87
C ASP A 123 3.08 -27.20 0.65
N ALA A 124 2.68 -27.80 -0.48
CA ALA A 124 3.43 -27.74 -1.73
C ALA A 124 3.24 -26.43 -2.51
N ARG A 125 2.25 -25.60 -2.14
CA ARG A 125 2.01 -24.30 -2.78
C ARG A 125 3.02 -23.24 -2.32
N PRO A 126 3.24 -22.21 -3.16
CA PRO A 126 4.14 -21.12 -2.82
C PRO A 126 3.71 -20.40 -1.53
N VAL A 127 4.70 -20.09 -0.71
CA VAL A 127 4.54 -19.24 0.49
C VAL A 127 4.21 -17.82 0.04
N ASN A 128 2.96 -17.40 0.27
CA ASN A 128 2.44 -16.10 -0.14
C ASN A 128 2.08 -15.20 1.04
N GLU A 129 1.97 -15.73 2.26
CA GLU A 129 1.51 -14.96 3.42
C GLU A 129 2.67 -14.56 4.32
N LEU A 130 2.84 -13.26 4.52
CA LEU A 130 3.70 -12.67 5.55
C LEU A 130 2.81 -12.00 6.61
N ARG A 131 2.76 -12.56 7.82
CA ARG A 131 1.83 -12.11 8.87
C ARG A 131 2.53 -11.42 10.02
N ALA A 132 1.96 -10.29 10.47
CA ALA A 132 2.30 -9.64 11.73
C ALA A 132 1.16 -9.82 12.75
N ASP A 133 1.40 -10.63 13.79
CA ASP A 133 0.42 -10.94 14.84
C ASP A 133 0.38 -9.84 15.90
N ALA A 134 -0.22 -8.73 15.52
CA ALA A 134 -0.50 -7.62 16.40
C ALA A 134 -1.81 -6.93 15.95
N SER A 135 -2.63 -6.53 16.93
CA SER A 135 -3.85 -5.73 16.67
C SER A 135 -3.53 -4.35 16.10
N THR A 136 -2.30 -3.88 16.23
CA THR A 136 -1.80 -2.67 15.58
C THR A 136 -0.52 -3.00 14.84
N ASN A 137 -0.40 -2.58 13.58
CA ASN A 137 0.86 -2.72 12.85
C ASN A 137 0.98 -1.62 11.80
N VAL A 138 2.21 -1.13 11.61
CA VAL A 138 2.55 -0.31 10.45
C VAL A 138 3.32 -1.15 9.44
N TRP A 139 2.85 -1.12 8.19
CA TRP A 139 3.62 -1.56 7.03
C TRP A 139 4.19 -0.35 6.31
N LEU A 140 5.50 -0.36 6.04
CA LEU A 140 6.14 0.62 5.16
C LEU A 140 6.47 -0.04 3.84
N VAL A 141 6.28 0.70 2.75
CA VAL A 141 6.56 0.22 1.40
C VAL A 141 7.40 1.27 0.70
N GLU A 142 8.49 0.84 0.09
CA GLU A 142 9.23 1.65 -0.87
C GLU A 142 9.43 0.85 -2.16
N VAL A 143 9.06 1.45 -3.30
CA VAL A 143 9.24 0.85 -4.62
C VAL A 143 10.38 1.58 -5.33
N GLY A 144 11.24 0.85 -6.01
CA GLY A 144 12.33 1.40 -6.81
C GLY A 144 12.45 0.69 -8.15
N ASP A 145 13.41 1.12 -8.94
CA ASP A 145 13.77 0.44 -10.19
C ASP A 145 15.26 0.58 -10.50
N ALA A 146 15.68 -0.10 -11.57
CA ALA A 146 17.05 -0.07 -12.04
C ALA A 146 17.50 1.31 -12.57
N ALA A 147 16.58 2.15 -13.03
CA ALA A 147 16.94 3.49 -13.51
C ALA A 147 17.34 4.42 -12.35
N GLN A 148 16.69 4.25 -11.19
CA GLN A 148 16.97 5.05 -10.00
C GLN A 148 18.09 4.47 -9.13
N HIS A 149 18.13 3.15 -8.96
CA HIS A 149 19.06 2.50 -8.01
C HIS A 149 20.20 1.71 -8.67
N GLY A 150 20.19 1.55 -9.99
CA GLY A 150 21.11 0.64 -10.66
C GLY A 150 20.69 -0.80 -10.45
N ASP A 151 21.40 -1.55 -9.61
CA ASP A 151 21.07 -2.95 -9.33
C ASP A 151 20.24 -3.13 -8.04
N PHE A 152 19.74 -4.34 -7.84
CA PHE A 152 18.94 -4.69 -6.67
C PHE A 152 19.70 -4.56 -5.37
N ALA A 153 20.99 -4.91 -5.36
CA ALA A 153 21.81 -4.86 -4.16
C ALA A 153 22.00 -3.43 -3.67
N ALA A 154 22.14 -2.47 -4.60
CA ALA A 154 22.20 -1.04 -4.29
C ALA A 154 20.88 -0.53 -3.69
N PHE A 155 19.73 -0.98 -4.23
CA PHE A 155 18.41 -0.68 -3.64
C PHE A 155 18.29 -1.24 -2.21
N VAL A 156 18.62 -2.52 -2.02
CA VAL A 156 18.59 -3.18 -0.70
C VAL A 156 19.48 -2.45 0.29
N HIS A 157 20.73 -2.12 -0.08
CA HIS A 157 21.63 -1.37 0.79
C HIS A 157 21.10 0.01 1.17
N ALA A 158 20.57 0.76 0.20
CA ALA A 158 20.06 2.10 0.44
C ALA A 158 18.89 2.11 1.43
N VAL A 159 17.93 1.20 1.23
CA VAL A 159 16.72 1.11 2.06
C VAL A 159 17.00 0.44 3.41
N ALA A 160 17.83 -0.61 3.47
CA ALA A 160 18.19 -1.24 4.75
C ALA A 160 19.00 -0.31 5.66
N ALA A 161 19.76 0.64 5.11
CA ALA A 161 20.47 1.66 5.87
C ALA A 161 19.56 2.80 6.37
N ALA A 162 18.32 2.89 5.89
CA ALA A 162 17.39 3.94 6.27
C ALA A 162 16.88 3.75 7.71
N SER A 163 16.74 4.87 8.43
CA SER A 163 16.24 4.85 9.80
C SER A 163 14.72 4.75 9.81
N VAL A 164 14.19 3.75 10.51
CA VAL A 164 12.76 3.61 10.86
C VAL A 164 12.63 3.73 12.37
N SER A 165 11.70 4.56 12.85
CA SER A 165 11.40 4.70 14.28
C SER A 165 9.92 4.93 14.53
N PHE A 166 9.44 4.50 15.69
CA PHE A 166 8.06 4.65 16.13
C PHE A 166 8.04 5.40 17.45
N ALA A 167 7.30 6.51 17.52
CA ALA A 167 7.12 7.26 18.75
C ALA A 167 5.91 6.71 19.53
N ASP A 168 6.15 6.04 20.67
CA ASP A 168 5.13 5.44 21.56
C ASP A 168 4.27 4.34 20.89
N THR A 169 3.56 3.53 21.68
CA THR A 169 2.63 2.47 21.25
C THR A 169 1.16 2.92 21.27
N SER A 170 0.88 4.20 21.56
CA SER A 170 -0.48 4.71 21.65
C SER A 170 -1.07 5.06 20.29
N LEU A 171 -2.35 5.45 20.27
CA LEU A 171 -3.03 6.02 19.10
C LEU A 171 -2.38 7.29 18.53
N ALA A 172 -1.56 7.97 19.34
CA ALA A 172 -0.78 9.12 18.90
C ALA A 172 0.53 8.71 18.20
N ALA A 173 0.79 7.41 18.08
CA ALA A 173 2.03 6.91 17.53
C ALA A 173 2.24 7.40 16.10
N THR A 174 3.48 7.85 15.88
CA THR A 174 3.95 8.35 14.60
C THR A 174 5.09 7.44 14.16
N VAL A 175 5.00 6.93 12.94
CA VAL A 175 6.15 6.34 12.27
C VAL A 175 6.94 7.45 11.63
N ARG A 176 8.26 7.38 11.79
CA ARG A 176 9.23 8.22 11.10
C ARG A 176 10.16 7.34 10.30
N TYR A 177 10.21 7.56 9.00
CA TYR A 177 11.03 6.83 8.04
C TYR A 177 11.90 7.80 7.23
N VAL A 178 13.22 7.63 7.27
CA VAL A 178 14.16 8.43 6.47
C VAL A 178 14.38 7.74 5.13
N SER A 179 13.45 7.93 4.19
CA SER A 179 13.53 7.31 2.87
C SER A 179 14.76 7.82 2.09
N PRO A 180 15.52 6.93 1.42
CA PRO A 180 16.61 7.36 0.55
C PRO A 180 16.12 8.07 -0.72
N THR A 181 14.82 8.04 -1.04
CA THR A 181 14.28 8.62 -2.28
C THR A 181 13.44 9.87 -2.06
N VAL A 182 12.67 9.94 -0.96
CA VAL A 182 11.74 11.07 -0.71
C VAL A 182 12.04 11.90 0.54
N GLY A 183 13.07 11.54 1.32
CA GLY A 183 13.42 12.28 2.54
C GLY A 183 12.70 11.76 3.79
N VAL A 184 12.50 12.64 4.78
CA VAL A 184 11.93 12.29 6.08
C VAL A 184 10.41 12.20 5.98
N VAL A 185 9.88 10.98 5.98
CA VAL A 185 8.44 10.70 6.00
C VAL A 185 7.98 10.52 7.44
N GLU A 186 7.01 11.31 7.88
CA GLU A 186 6.31 11.08 9.14
C GLU A 186 4.81 10.91 8.92
N PHE A 187 4.22 9.92 9.59
CA PHE A 187 2.79 9.66 9.51
C PHE A 187 2.32 8.93 10.76
N GLY A 188 1.08 9.15 11.19
CA GLY A 188 0.53 8.49 12.37
C GLY A 188 -0.98 8.37 12.27
N TRP A 189 -1.61 7.59 13.15
CA TRP A 189 -3.06 7.37 13.07
C TRP A 189 -3.88 8.66 13.23
N LEU A 190 -3.40 9.60 14.05
CA LEU A 190 -4.00 10.92 14.29
C LEU A 190 -3.15 12.10 13.80
N LYS A 191 -2.03 11.81 13.10
CA LYS A 191 -1.10 12.83 12.59
C LYS A 191 -1.22 12.97 11.07
N PRO A 192 -0.92 14.14 10.49
CA PRO A 192 -0.85 14.31 9.04
C PRO A 192 0.33 13.51 8.47
N LEU A 193 0.35 13.37 7.14
CA LEU A 193 1.54 12.94 6.43
C LEU A 193 2.44 14.17 6.25
N THR A 194 3.70 14.08 6.65
CA THR A 194 4.73 15.08 6.32
C THR A 194 5.88 14.43 5.56
N VAL A 195 6.50 15.20 4.67
CA VAL A 195 7.73 14.86 3.96
C VAL A 195 8.68 16.05 4.08
N ASP A 196 9.84 15.85 4.71
CA ASP A 196 10.80 16.91 5.04
C ASP A 196 10.13 18.12 5.72
N ASP A 197 9.33 17.83 6.77
CA ASP A 197 8.55 18.80 7.56
C ASP A 197 7.44 19.54 6.78
N VAL A 198 7.20 19.20 5.51
CA VAL A 198 6.11 19.74 4.70
C VAL A 198 4.91 18.82 4.76
N GLU A 199 3.77 19.34 5.20
CA GLU A 199 2.50 18.59 5.21
C GLU A 199 2.04 18.28 3.78
N ILE A 200 1.66 17.03 3.56
CA ILE A 200 1.12 16.53 2.29
C ILE A 200 -0.39 16.31 2.45
N ASP A 201 -1.18 17.02 1.65
CA ASP A 201 -2.62 16.88 1.64
C ASP A 201 -3.04 15.46 1.21
N LEU A 202 -3.75 14.76 2.09
CA LEU A 202 -4.32 13.43 1.83
C LEU A 202 -5.76 13.50 1.31
N HIS A 203 -6.31 14.71 1.23
CA HIS A 203 -7.69 15.01 0.83
C HIS A 203 -7.72 16.25 -0.07
N ASP A 204 -8.89 16.56 -0.61
CA ASP A 204 -9.15 17.82 -1.34
C ASP A 204 -8.28 18.07 -2.60
N TYR A 205 -7.80 17.01 -3.23
CA TYR A 205 -7.16 17.05 -4.55
C TYR A 205 -8.12 16.59 -5.66
N PRO A 206 -7.85 16.93 -6.94
CA PRO A 206 -8.69 16.52 -8.06
C PRO A 206 -8.81 14.99 -8.17
N ARG A 207 -9.97 14.49 -8.60
CA ARG A 207 -10.19 13.06 -8.89
C ARG A 207 -9.21 12.53 -9.93
N PHE A 208 -8.94 13.35 -10.95
CA PHE A 208 -7.91 13.10 -11.93
C PHE A 208 -7.01 14.33 -11.99
N ASP A 209 -5.71 14.13 -11.92
CA ASP A 209 -4.71 15.14 -12.22
C ASP A 209 -3.53 14.43 -12.90
N ASN A 210 -3.57 14.39 -14.23
CA ASN A 210 -2.54 13.77 -15.05
C ASN A 210 -2.42 14.53 -16.39
N PRO A 211 -1.36 14.26 -17.20
CA PRO A 211 -1.13 14.98 -18.45
C PRO A 211 -2.29 14.98 -19.45
N TYR A 212 -3.20 14.02 -19.34
CA TYR A 212 -4.33 13.86 -20.26
C TYR A 212 -5.64 14.42 -19.71
N CYS A 213 -5.84 14.46 -18.38
CA CYS A 213 -7.09 14.87 -17.77
C CYS A 213 -6.88 15.47 -16.38
N ARG A 214 -7.51 16.63 -16.14
CA ARG A 214 -7.71 17.19 -14.80
C ARG A 214 -9.20 17.35 -14.53
N ALA A 215 -9.69 16.79 -13.43
CA ALA A 215 -11.10 16.87 -13.05
C ALA A 215 -11.27 16.73 -11.54
N ASP A 216 -12.11 17.58 -10.95
CA ASP A 216 -12.43 17.55 -9.53
C ASP A 216 -13.35 16.38 -9.15
N PHE A 217 -13.41 16.05 -7.87
CA PHE A 217 -14.41 15.12 -7.37
C PHE A 217 -15.83 15.63 -7.64
N GLY A 218 -16.69 14.74 -8.12
CA GLY A 218 -18.06 15.08 -8.51
C GLY A 218 -18.19 15.71 -9.90
N ALA A 219 -17.09 15.95 -10.62
CA ALA A 219 -17.14 16.38 -12.01
C ALA A 219 -18.01 15.42 -12.84
N ARG A 220 -18.94 16.00 -13.61
CA ARG A 220 -19.84 15.25 -14.50
C ARG A 220 -19.32 15.21 -15.93
N THR A 221 -18.35 16.04 -16.27
CA THR A 221 -17.76 16.11 -17.60
C THR A 221 -16.25 15.96 -17.48
N TYR A 222 -15.68 15.03 -18.25
CA TYR A 222 -14.25 14.77 -18.30
C TYR A 222 -13.75 15.08 -19.70
N THR A 223 -12.80 16.01 -19.81
CA THR A 223 -12.10 16.27 -21.08
C THR A 223 -10.75 15.59 -21.02
N ILE A 224 -10.53 14.65 -21.93
CA ILE A 224 -9.28 13.90 -22.07
C ILE A 224 -8.59 14.40 -23.33
N ARG A 225 -7.33 14.81 -23.23
CA ARG A 225 -6.53 15.36 -24.33
C ARG A 225 -5.25 14.58 -24.52
N HIS A 226 -4.90 14.28 -25.77
CA HIS A 226 -3.62 13.67 -26.12
C HIS A 226 -3.15 14.19 -27.48
N GLY A 227 -2.09 15.02 -27.50
CA GLY A 227 -1.68 15.74 -28.70
C GLY A 227 -2.80 16.68 -29.18
N GLU A 228 -3.21 16.52 -30.44
CA GLU A 228 -4.33 17.30 -31.03
C GLU A 228 -5.72 16.65 -30.76
N ASP A 229 -5.75 15.39 -30.30
CA ASP A 229 -6.99 14.68 -30.06
C ASP A 229 -7.64 15.12 -28.74
N THR A 230 -8.97 15.28 -28.76
CA THR A 230 -9.78 15.57 -27.58
C THR A 230 -11.01 14.68 -27.54
N HIS A 231 -11.26 14.07 -26.40
CA HIS A 231 -12.48 13.32 -26.12
C HIS A 231 -13.19 13.89 -24.89
N VAL A 232 -14.51 14.06 -24.97
CA VAL A 232 -15.32 14.56 -23.86
C VAL A 232 -16.29 13.47 -23.44
N ILE A 233 -16.19 13.05 -22.18
CA ILE A 233 -17.16 12.17 -21.53
C ILE A 233 -18.10 13.05 -20.72
N ASP A 234 -19.37 13.11 -21.10
CA ASP A 234 -20.40 13.82 -20.35
C ASP A 234 -21.36 12.82 -19.68
N LEU A 235 -21.23 12.70 -18.35
CA LEU A 235 -22.10 11.88 -17.51
C LEU A 235 -23.41 12.60 -17.14
N ALA A 236 -23.58 13.88 -17.51
CA ALA A 236 -24.86 14.59 -17.41
C ALA A 236 -25.73 14.39 -18.65
N ALA A 237 -25.16 13.98 -19.77
CA ALA A 237 -25.91 13.61 -20.96
C ALA A 237 -26.70 12.33 -20.67
N THR A 238 -27.97 12.48 -20.29
CA THR A 238 -28.93 11.38 -20.26
C THR A 238 -28.86 10.65 -21.59
N ALA A 239 -28.74 9.32 -21.58
CA ALA A 239 -28.99 8.52 -22.76
C ALA A 239 -30.42 8.84 -23.24
N MET A 240 -30.55 9.72 -24.23
CA MET A 240 -31.81 9.93 -24.92
C MET A 240 -32.04 8.72 -25.82
N THR A 241 -32.99 7.89 -25.38
CA THR A 241 -33.87 6.99 -26.16
C THR A 241 -33.25 5.85 -26.96
N GLN A 242 -33.59 4.62 -26.57
CA GLN A 242 -34.24 3.66 -27.49
C GLN A 242 -35.59 3.25 -26.89
#